data_AF-A0A7Z9GX85-F1
#
_entry.id   AF-A0A7Z9GX85-F1
#
_cell.length_a   1.000
_cell.length_b   1.000
_cell.length_c   1.000
_cell.angle_alpha   90.00
_cell.angle_beta   90.00
_cell.angle_gamma   90.00
#
_symmetry.space_group_name_H-M   'P 1'
#
loop_
_entity.id
_entity.type
_entity.pdbx_description
1 polymer ?
#
loop_
_entity_poly.entity_id
_entity_poly.type
_entity_poly.pdbx_seq_one_letter_code
_entity_poly.pdbx_strand_id
1 'polypeptide(L)'
;MWPPRWMKLKQQNESNGGLTVIKTARTAEEINSAARKGVFPLVKLVQPSEQIRSKFAVMQNQKTGEIEVIGDYRALSDLDSNSDYEMVIDFTFVYPLSVPSPFAAYLVPKDLAVGERVLLEDLIEDYVGASWNQGDVYRLEACEAIWNGDDFDIQYSAAERSDFVG
;
A
#
# COMPACT_ATOMS: atom_id res chain seq x y z
N MET A 1 33.65 8.07 -6.83
CA MET A 1 33.71 8.23 -5.35
C MET A 1 32.28 8.11 -4.84
N TRP A 2 31.91 6.97 -4.23
CA TRP A 2 30.56 6.79 -3.69
C TRP A 2 30.42 7.57 -2.37
N PRO A 3 29.28 8.24 -2.15
CA PRO A 3 29.07 8.98 -0.92
C PRO A 3 29.09 8.02 0.29
N PRO A 4 29.65 8.44 1.43
CA PRO A 4 29.68 7.64 2.64
C PRO A 4 28.26 7.26 3.10
N ARG A 5 28.13 6.06 3.67
CA ARG A 5 26.85 5.48 4.14
C ARG A 5 26.06 6.40 5.09
N TRP A 6 26.74 7.25 5.88
CA TRP A 6 26.11 8.19 6.79
C TRP A 6 25.45 9.40 6.09
N MET A 7 25.89 9.78 4.89
CA MET A 7 25.20 10.82 4.09
C MET A 7 23.88 10.32 3.54
N LYS A 8 23.78 9.05 3.13
CA LYS A 8 22.51 8.44 2.67
C LYS A 8 21.48 8.32 3.80
N LEU A 9 21.93 7.94 5.00
CA LEU A 9 21.07 7.85 6.19
C LEU A 9 20.52 9.21 6.62
N LYS A 10 21.32 10.28 6.56
CA LYS A 10 20.83 11.65 6.84
C LYS A 10 19.80 12.11 5.82
N GLN A 11 20.02 11.85 4.53
CA GLN A 11 19.11 12.29 3.46
C GLN A 11 17.75 11.59 3.51
N GLN A 12 17.71 10.30 3.88
CA GLN A 12 16.45 9.56 4.10
C GLN A 12 15.74 9.94 5.40
N ASN A 13 16.49 10.29 6.45
CA ASN A 13 15.88 10.76 7.70
C ASN A 13 15.27 12.16 7.54
N GLU A 14 15.86 13.05 6.75
CA GLU A 14 15.31 14.40 6.51
C GLU A 14 13.96 14.38 5.78
N SER A 15 13.70 13.41 4.89
CA SER A 15 12.41 13.30 4.20
C SER A 15 11.27 12.73 5.08
N ASN A 16 11.61 12.01 6.16
CA ASN A 16 10.66 11.29 7.01
C ASN A 16 10.51 11.94 8.40
N GLY A 17 10.80 13.24 8.53
CA GLY A 17 10.71 13.96 9.80
C GLY A 17 11.71 13.52 10.87
N GLY A 18 12.77 12.79 10.48
CA GLY A 18 13.79 12.26 11.39
C GLY A 18 13.44 10.92 12.06
N LEU A 19 12.29 10.32 11.73
CA LEU A 19 11.84 9.06 12.33
C LEU A 19 12.62 7.85 11.80
N THR A 20 12.83 6.87 12.69
CA THR A 20 13.31 5.53 12.30
C THR A 20 12.27 4.89 11.37
N VAL A 21 12.71 4.38 10.22
CA VAL A 21 11.83 3.73 9.25
C VAL A 21 11.83 2.23 9.46
N ILE A 22 10.66 1.66 9.72
CA ILE A 22 10.43 0.22 9.81
C ILE A 22 9.96 -0.28 8.45
N LYS A 23 10.71 -1.26 7.93
CA LYS A 23 10.42 -1.91 6.65
C LYS A 23 9.47 -3.07 6.82
N THR A 24 8.78 -3.43 5.74
CA THR A 24 7.91 -4.61 5.70
C THR A 24 8.46 -5.64 4.73
N ALA A 25 8.56 -6.89 5.20
CA ALA A 25 8.86 -8.05 4.38
C ALA A 25 7.55 -8.79 4.06
N ARG A 26 7.31 -9.12 2.80
CA ARG A 26 6.05 -9.70 2.31
C ARG A 26 6.19 -11.17 1.90
N THR A 27 7.40 -11.71 1.87
CA THR A 27 7.66 -13.13 1.56
C THR A 27 8.44 -13.84 2.67
N ALA A 28 8.33 -15.17 2.72
CA ALA A 28 9.10 -15.97 3.66
C ALA A 28 10.62 -15.79 3.47
N GLU A 29 11.08 -15.62 2.22
CA GLU A 29 12.48 -15.41 1.87
C GLU A 29 13.01 -14.09 2.45
N GLU A 30 12.25 -13.00 2.30
CA GLU A 30 12.60 -11.68 2.83
C GLU A 30 12.65 -11.69 4.36
N ILE A 31 11.62 -12.26 5.00
CA ILE A 31 11.50 -12.40 6.45
C ILE A 31 12.72 -13.17 6.99
N ASN A 32 13.01 -14.33 6.43
CA ASN A 32 14.13 -15.16 6.86
C ASN A 32 15.49 -14.51 6.58
N SER A 33 15.63 -13.78 5.48
CA SER A 33 16.84 -13.01 5.16
C SER A 33 17.11 -11.92 6.19
N ALA A 34 16.07 -11.20 6.65
CA ALA A 34 16.18 -10.21 7.70
C ALA A 34 16.53 -10.84 9.07
N ALA A 35 15.86 -11.93 9.43
CA ALA A 35 16.12 -12.68 10.66
C ALA A 35 17.59 -13.14 10.76
N ARG A 36 18.15 -13.71 9.69
CA ARG A 36 19.56 -14.12 9.63
C ARG A 36 20.55 -12.96 9.77
N LYS A 37 20.13 -11.74 9.42
CA LYS A 37 20.92 -10.51 9.62
C LYS A 37 20.77 -9.93 11.03
N GLY A 38 20.00 -10.59 11.90
CA GLY A 38 19.82 -10.19 13.29
C GLY A 38 18.73 -9.14 13.51
N VAL A 39 17.86 -8.89 12.53
CA VAL A 39 16.64 -8.08 12.70
C VAL A 39 15.52 -8.98 13.25
N PHE A 40 14.63 -8.45 14.07
CA PHE A 40 13.47 -9.21 14.57
C PHE A 40 12.27 -9.04 13.62
N PRO A 41 11.78 -10.10 12.97
CA PRO A 41 10.57 -10.03 12.16
C PRO A 41 9.33 -10.17 13.04
N LEU A 42 8.57 -9.10 13.19
CA LEU A 42 7.24 -9.13 13.80
C LEU A 42 6.22 -9.57 12.76
N VAL A 43 5.96 -10.88 12.70
CA VAL A 43 5.10 -11.50 11.69
C VAL A 43 3.63 -11.28 12.02
N LYS A 44 2.85 -10.88 11.01
CA LYS A 44 1.41 -10.64 11.08
C LYS A 44 0.67 -11.33 9.95
N LEU A 45 -0.59 -11.68 10.22
CA LEU A 45 -1.54 -12.12 9.19
C LEU A 45 -1.94 -10.91 8.34
N VAL A 46 -1.97 -11.07 7.02
CA VAL A 46 -2.53 -10.06 6.11
C VAL A 46 -4.03 -10.32 5.98
N GLN A 47 -4.85 -9.36 6.42
CA GLN A 47 -6.30 -9.45 6.36
C GLN A 47 -6.86 -8.32 5.48
N PRO A 48 -7.20 -8.62 4.21
CA PRO A 48 -7.89 -7.68 3.35
C PRO A 48 -9.20 -7.22 3.99
N SER A 49 -9.43 -5.92 3.95
CA SER A 49 -10.67 -5.27 4.37
C SER A 49 -11.64 -5.21 3.20
N GLU A 50 -12.89 -5.57 3.46
CA GLU A 50 -13.98 -5.43 2.47
C GLU A 50 -14.26 -3.97 2.08
N GLN A 51 -13.74 -3.02 2.85
CA GLN A 51 -13.87 -1.59 2.56
C GLN A 51 -12.93 -1.15 1.43
N ILE A 52 -11.74 -1.74 1.34
CA ILE A 52 -10.74 -1.37 0.33
C ILE A 52 -11.15 -1.98 -1.01
N ARG A 53 -11.30 -1.12 -2.00
CA ARG A 53 -11.78 -1.52 -3.31
C ARG A 53 -11.37 -0.53 -4.37
N SER A 54 -11.01 -1.06 -5.54
CA SER A 54 -10.75 -0.30 -6.74
C SER A 54 -11.78 -0.67 -7.80
N LYS A 55 -12.29 0.34 -8.47
CA LYS A 55 -13.25 0.23 -9.54
C LYS A 55 -12.53 -0.07 -10.86
N PHE A 56 -13.09 -0.98 -11.65
CA PHE A 56 -12.65 -1.19 -13.03
C PHE A 56 -13.81 -1.68 -13.91
N ALA A 57 -13.66 -1.46 -15.21
CA ALA A 57 -14.40 -2.12 -16.28
C ALA A 57 -13.41 -2.59 -17.35
N VAL A 58 -13.83 -3.54 -18.18
CA VAL A 58 -13.01 -4.03 -19.29
C VAL A 58 -13.75 -3.83 -20.60
N MET A 59 -13.10 -3.11 -21.50
CA MET A 59 -13.49 -2.93 -22.88
C MET A 59 -12.71 -3.93 -23.74
N GLN A 60 -13.33 -4.45 -24.80
CA GLN A 60 -12.69 -5.34 -25.76
C GLN A 60 -13.00 -4.90 -27.19
N ASN A 61 -11.95 -4.76 -27.99
CA ASN A 61 -12.06 -4.51 -29.42
C ASN A 61 -12.62 -5.75 -30.12
N GLN A 62 -13.78 -5.64 -30.75
CA GLN A 62 -14.47 -6.77 -31.36
C GLN A 62 -13.79 -7.28 -32.66
N LYS A 63 -12.87 -6.51 -33.23
CA LYS A 63 -12.12 -6.90 -34.44
C LYS A 63 -10.76 -7.52 -34.12
N THR A 64 -10.02 -6.93 -33.18
CA THR A 64 -8.64 -7.36 -32.85
C THR A 64 -8.58 -8.28 -31.63
N GLY A 65 -9.58 -8.23 -30.75
CA GLY A 65 -9.61 -8.93 -29.47
C GLY A 65 -8.78 -8.26 -28.36
N GLU A 66 -8.11 -7.14 -28.65
CA GLU A 66 -7.37 -6.35 -27.67
C GLU A 66 -8.30 -5.80 -26.58
N ILE A 67 -7.76 -5.61 -25.38
CA ILE A 67 -8.52 -5.12 -24.23
C ILE A 67 -7.98 -3.78 -23.73
N GLU A 68 -8.89 -2.99 -23.16
CA GLU A 68 -8.58 -1.78 -22.41
C GLU A 68 -9.28 -1.87 -21.05
N VAL A 69 -8.56 -1.52 -19.98
CA VAL A 69 -9.10 -1.49 -18.62
C VAL A 69 -9.27 -0.05 -18.21
N ILE A 70 -10.50 0.33 -17.86
CA ILE A 70 -10.84 1.69 -17.43
C ILE A 70 -11.30 1.67 -15.97
N GLY A 71 -10.94 2.69 -15.20
CA GLY A 71 -11.33 2.84 -13.79
C GLY A 71 -12.08 4.12 -13.47
N ASP A 72 -12.13 5.06 -14.41
CA ASP A 72 -12.83 6.34 -14.30
C ASP A 72 -14.12 6.28 -15.11
N TYR A 73 -15.26 6.62 -14.51
CA TYR A 73 -16.53 6.66 -15.25
C TYR A 73 -16.49 7.66 -16.41
N ARG A 74 -15.66 8.70 -16.32
CA ARG A 74 -15.49 9.71 -17.37
C ARG A 74 -14.78 9.16 -18.60
N ALA A 75 -14.04 8.06 -18.50
CA ALA A 75 -13.42 7.43 -19.67
C ALA A 75 -14.48 6.98 -20.72
N LEU A 76 -15.72 6.75 -20.28
CA LEU A 76 -16.82 6.44 -21.20
C LEU A 76 -17.17 7.59 -22.13
N SER A 77 -16.99 8.85 -21.72
CA SER A 77 -17.27 9.99 -22.61
C SER A 77 -16.19 10.21 -23.67
N ASP A 78 -14.99 9.64 -23.47
CA ASP A 78 -13.89 9.72 -24.42
C ASP A 78 -13.95 8.61 -25.48
N LEU A 79 -14.75 7.58 -25.24
CA LEU A 79 -15.01 6.54 -26.24
C LEU A 79 -15.90 7.11 -27.34
N ASP A 80 -15.35 7.16 -28.56
CA ASP A 80 -16.15 7.47 -29.75
C ASP A 80 -17.29 6.44 -29.86
N SER A 81 -18.50 6.93 -30.09
CA SER A 81 -19.66 6.14 -30.49
C SER A 81 -19.40 5.20 -31.68
N ASN A 82 -18.35 5.47 -32.48
CA ASN A 82 -17.90 4.62 -33.60
C ASN A 82 -16.69 3.72 -33.25
N SER A 83 -16.31 3.60 -31.98
CA SER A 83 -15.22 2.71 -31.59
C SER A 83 -15.61 1.24 -31.76
N ASP A 84 -14.65 0.40 -32.15
CA ASP A 84 -14.84 -1.05 -32.23
C ASP A 84 -14.79 -1.73 -30.84
N TYR A 85 -14.76 -0.95 -29.76
CA TYR A 85 -14.67 -1.43 -28.39
C TYR A 85 -16.06 -1.56 -27.77
N GLU A 86 -16.32 -2.72 -27.18
CA GLU A 86 -17.51 -2.97 -26.37
C GLU A 86 -17.11 -3.33 -24.94
N MET A 87 -17.94 -2.92 -23.98
CA MET A 87 -17.75 -3.28 -22.58
C MET A 87 -18.13 -4.74 -22.37
N VAL A 88 -17.13 -5.57 -22.04
CA VAL A 88 -17.31 -7.01 -21.80
C VAL A 88 -17.37 -7.36 -20.31
N ILE A 89 -16.85 -6.47 -19.46
CA ILE A 89 -17.04 -6.50 -18.00
C ILE A 89 -17.48 -5.09 -17.60
N ASP A 90 -18.68 -4.99 -17.05
CA ASP A 90 -19.23 -3.72 -16.53
C ASP A 90 -18.45 -3.26 -15.29
N PHE A 91 -18.57 -1.97 -14.97
CA PHE A 91 -17.96 -1.36 -13.81
C PHE A 91 -18.29 -2.15 -12.55
N THR A 92 -17.25 -2.71 -11.95
CA THR A 92 -17.32 -3.49 -10.72
C THR A 92 -16.14 -3.13 -9.82
N PHE A 93 -16.14 -3.70 -8.62
CA PHE A 93 -15.15 -3.43 -7.60
C PHE A 93 -14.38 -4.69 -7.26
N VAL A 94 -13.06 -4.57 -7.12
CA VAL A 94 -12.16 -5.62 -6.63
C VAL A 94 -11.24 -5.07 -5.56
N TYR A 95 -10.75 -5.97 -4.72
CA TYR A 95 -9.62 -5.65 -3.85
C TYR A 95 -8.36 -5.45 -4.73
N PRO A 96 -7.70 -4.27 -4.71
CA PRO A 96 -6.69 -3.91 -5.70
C PRO A 96 -5.31 -4.50 -5.43
N LEU A 97 -5.03 -4.96 -4.21
CA LEU A 97 -3.69 -5.39 -3.83
C LEU A 97 -3.51 -6.89 -4.06
N SER A 98 -2.54 -7.23 -4.89
CA SER A 98 -2.02 -8.59 -5.00
C SER A 98 -0.97 -8.79 -3.90
N VAL A 99 -1.30 -9.61 -2.91
CA VAL A 99 -0.38 -9.92 -1.80
C VAL A 99 0.39 -11.20 -2.11
N PRO A 100 1.74 -11.20 -2.02
CA PRO A 100 2.54 -12.37 -2.39
C PRO A 100 2.45 -13.50 -1.36
N SER A 101 1.97 -13.22 -0.16
CA SER A 101 1.76 -14.21 0.90
C SER A 101 0.63 -13.75 1.82
N PRO A 102 -0.06 -14.69 2.51
CA PRO A 102 -1.10 -14.35 3.48
C PRO A 102 -0.53 -13.80 4.80
N PHE A 103 0.78 -13.59 4.88
CA PHE A 103 1.48 -13.04 6.02
C PHE A 103 2.54 -12.04 5.54
N ALA A 104 2.92 -11.15 6.43
CA ALA A 104 4.00 -10.19 6.25
C ALA A 104 4.69 -9.97 7.60
N ALA A 105 5.81 -9.25 7.64
CA ALA A 105 6.45 -8.89 8.89
C ALA A 105 7.03 -7.49 8.88
N TYR A 106 6.84 -6.78 9.98
CA TYR A 106 7.64 -5.60 10.25
C TYR A 106 9.04 -6.01 10.68
N LEU A 107 10.04 -5.36 10.10
CA LEU A 107 11.45 -5.62 10.36
C LEU A 107 11.94 -4.72 11.50
N VAL A 108 11.75 -5.18 12.72
CA VAL A 108 12.00 -4.43 13.96
C VAL A 108 13.50 -4.49 14.32
N PRO A 109 14.20 -3.33 14.37
CA PRO A 109 15.57 -3.26 14.87
C PRO A 109 15.65 -3.72 16.33
N LYS A 110 16.72 -4.43 16.70
CA LYS A 110 16.90 -4.95 18.06
C LYS A 110 17.09 -3.87 19.13
N ASP A 111 17.52 -2.70 18.71
CA ASP A 111 17.81 -1.54 19.54
C ASP A 111 16.63 -0.56 19.63
N LEU A 112 15.48 -0.89 19.03
CA LEU A 112 14.28 -0.07 19.09
C LEU A 112 13.74 -0.02 20.53
N ALA A 113 13.66 1.18 21.10
CA ALA A 113 13.23 1.36 22.47
C ALA A 113 11.70 1.38 22.60
N VAL A 114 11.18 0.83 23.71
CA VAL A 114 9.74 0.99 24.03
C VAL A 114 9.41 2.47 24.16
N GLY A 115 8.32 2.90 23.53
CA GLY A 115 7.89 4.29 23.42
C GLY A 115 8.51 5.04 22.25
N GLU A 116 9.41 4.43 21.48
CA GLU A 116 9.99 5.06 20.30
C GLU A 116 8.96 5.20 19.18
N ARG A 117 8.88 6.41 18.63
CA ARG A 117 8.03 6.73 17.48
C ARG A 117 8.78 6.43 16.20
N VAL A 118 8.12 5.73 15.29
CA VAL A 118 8.68 5.27 14.02
C VAL A 118 7.72 5.55 12.87
N LEU A 119 8.23 5.46 11.65
CA LEU A 119 7.42 5.41 10.43
C LEU A 119 7.36 3.97 9.95
N LEU A 120 6.15 3.41 9.81
CA LEU A 120 5.91 2.17 9.09
C LEU A 120 5.75 2.53 7.60
N GLU A 121 6.76 2.24 6.76
CA GLU A 121 6.76 2.69 5.36
C GLU A 121 5.79 1.91 4.45
N ASP A 122 5.42 0.70 4.88
CA ASP A 122 4.45 -0.16 4.22
C ASP A 122 3.62 -0.88 5.29
N LEU A 123 2.44 -0.37 5.57
CA LEU A 123 1.57 -0.88 6.62
C LEU A 123 1.11 -2.31 6.27
N ILE A 124 0.98 -3.21 7.24
CA ILE A 124 0.46 -4.57 6.98
C ILE A 124 -1.06 -4.55 7.08
N GLU A 125 -1.58 -3.82 8.07
CA GLU A 125 -3.01 -3.62 8.28
C GLU A 125 -3.64 -2.83 7.14
N ASP A 126 -4.94 -3.04 6.97
CA ASP A 126 -5.70 -2.57 5.82
C ASP A 126 -6.65 -1.43 6.19
N TYR A 127 -6.08 -0.37 6.79
CA TYR A 127 -6.82 0.86 7.11
C TYR A 127 -7.13 1.65 5.84
N VAL A 128 -8.26 2.37 5.83
CA VAL A 128 -8.65 3.26 4.72
C VAL A 128 -7.81 4.54 4.79
N GLY A 129 -6.97 4.80 3.80
CA GLY A 129 -6.17 6.03 3.73
C GLY A 129 -6.86 7.14 2.94
N ALA A 130 -7.62 6.77 1.91
CA ALA A 130 -8.29 7.73 1.05
C ALA A 130 -9.56 7.15 0.42
N SER A 131 -10.46 8.02 -0.03
CA SER A 131 -11.59 7.64 -0.87
C SER A 131 -11.81 8.61 -2.02
N TRP A 132 -12.30 8.09 -3.13
CA TRP A 132 -12.73 8.86 -4.28
C TRP A 132 -14.25 8.88 -4.36
N ASN A 133 -14.84 10.03 -4.68
CA ASN A 133 -16.29 10.17 -4.82
C ASN A 133 -16.93 9.28 -5.90
N GLN A 134 -16.13 8.62 -6.75
CA GLN A 134 -16.58 7.61 -7.70
C GLN A 134 -16.59 6.16 -7.14
N GLY A 135 -16.37 5.99 -5.84
CA GLY A 135 -16.59 4.74 -5.10
C GLY A 135 -15.34 3.96 -4.71
N ASP A 136 -14.17 4.34 -5.23
CA ASP A 136 -12.87 3.76 -4.88
C ASP A 136 -12.46 4.13 -3.45
N VAL A 137 -11.85 3.16 -2.78
CA VAL A 137 -11.36 3.30 -1.40
C VAL A 137 -9.97 2.69 -1.34
N TYR A 138 -9.00 3.52 -1.01
CA TYR A 138 -7.57 3.19 -1.05
C TYR A 138 -7.04 2.93 0.35
N ARG A 139 -6.12 1.96 0.43
CA ARG A 139 -5.45 1.60 1.67
C ARG A 139 -4.49 2.71 2.12
N LEU A 140 -4.36 2.90 3.42
CA LEU A 140 -3.30 3.70 4.03
C LEU A 140 -1.96 2.97 3.85
N GLU A 141 -1.10 3.54 3.01
CA GLU A 141 0.17 2.88 2.66
C GLU A 141 1.18 2.91 3.81
N ALA A 142 1.30 4.04 4.49
CA ALA A 142 2.28 4.28 5.53
C ALA A 142 1.67 5.09 6.67
N CYS A 143 2.15 4.89 7.88
CA CYS A 143 1.76 5.73 9.02
C CYS A 143 2.83 5.73 10.10
N GLU A 144 2.74 6.71 11.00
CA GLU A 144 3.52 6.69 12.23
C GLU A 144 2.97 5.61 13.19
N ALA A 145 3.86 5.05 14.00
CA ALA A 145 3.49 4.13 15.07
C ALA A 145 4.41 4.29 16.28
N ILE A 146 3.97 3.83 17.44
CA ILE A 146 4.79 3.75 18.66
C ILE A 146 5.08 2.30 18.98
N TRP A 147 6.34 1.95 19.19
CA TRP A 147 6.71 0.61 19.63
C TRP A 147 6.36 0.40 21.11
N ASN A 148 5.49 -0.55 21.42
CA ASN A 148 5.07 -0.81 22.81
C ASN A 148 5.88 -1.92 23.51
N GLY A 149 6.80 -2.57 22.80
CA GLY A 149 7.62 -3.68 23.29
C GLY A 149 7.25 -5.04 22.71
N ASP A 150 6.01 -5.18 22.22
CA ASP A 150 5.49 -6.40 21.58
C ASP A 150 4.91 -6.13 20.18
N ASP A 151 4.26 -4.98 19.98
CA ASP A 151 3.65 -4.55 18.73
C ASP A 151 3.77 -3.02 18.51
N PHE A 152 3.27 -2.54 17.36
CA PHE A 152 3.18 -1.14 16.99
C PHE A 152 1.79 -0.57 17.26
N ASP A 153 1.72 0.44 18.12
CA ASP A 153 0.53 1.24 18.34
C ASP A 153 0.39 2.25 17.19
N ILE A 154 -0.44 1.90 16.20
CA ILE A 154 -0.70 2.70 14.99
C ILE A 154 -1.25 4.08 15.36
N GLN A 155 -0.57 5.14 14.90
CA GLN A 155 -0.96 6.53 15.10
C GLN A 155 -1.77 7.01 13.90
N TYR A 156 -2.97 6.47 13.73
CA TYR A 156 -3.87 6.81 12.62
C TYR A 156 -5.30 7.04 13.11
N SER A 157 -5.91 8.13 12.67
CA SER A 157 -7.35 8.39 12.85
C SER A 157 -8.08 8.36 11.51
N ALA A 158 -9.22 7.67 11.46
CA ALA A 158 -10.09 7.65 10.28
C ALA A 158 -10.59 9.06 9.87
N ALA A 159 -10.56 10.03 10.80
CA ALA A 159 -10.89 11.42 10.53
C ALA A 159 -9.83 12.15 9.67
N GLU A 160 -8.62 11.59 9.55
CA GLU A 160 -7.49 12.16 8.80
C GLU A 160 -7.38 11.60 7.38
N ARG A 161 -8.34 10.74 6.97
CA ARG A 161 -8.37 10.17 5.62
C ARG A 161 -8.53 11.27 4.56
N SER A 162 -7.94 11.04 3.40
CA SER A 162 -8.04 11.96 2.26
C SER A 162 -9.25 11.61 1.38
N ASP A 163 -10.29 12.43 1.43
CA ASP A 163 -11.44 12.29 0.53
C ASP A 163 -11.31 13.28 -0.62
N PHE A 164 -11.36 12.78 -1.86
CA PHE A 164 -11.16 13.61 -3.05
C PHE A 164 -12.28 13.46 -4.08
N VAL A 165 -12.43 14.51 -4.89
CA VAL A 165 -13.45 14.64 -5.93
C VAL A 165 -12.75 14.83 -7.27
N GLY A 166 -13.16 14.06 -8.27
CA GLY A 166 -12.59 14.12 -9.62
C GLY A 166 -13.24 13.15 -10.59
#